data_AF-A0A929EHN4-F1
#
_entry.id   AF-A0A929EHN4-F1
#
_cell.length_a   1.000
_cell.length_b   1.000
_cell.length_c   1.000
_cell.angle_alpha   90.00
_cell.angle_beta   90.00
_cell.angle_gamma   90.00
#
_symmetry.space_group_name_H-M   'P 1'
#
loop_
_entity.id
_entity.type
_entity.pdbx_description
1 polymer ?
#
loop_
_entity_poly.entity_id
_entity_poly.type
_entity_poly.pdbx_seq_one_letter_code
_entity_poly.pdbx_strand_id
1 'polypeptide(L)'
;ATAINTAFVDAAEFLTDLWGGFRVIHQTGEQGYEQVKEAYQRKKLKVEVHSFIEDMASAYGAADLVICRAGATSIAEITAFGLASILVPYPFASDNHQEVNGRCLEEAGAAVMIIQDRLTGRVMADAVRSFCTDGERLKEISAKACEFGRPGAAKRIAEDFVSLLGS
;
A
#
# COMPACT_ATOMS: atom_id res chain seq x y z
N ALA A 1 9.76 7.79 3.76
CA ALA A 1 8.90 6.86 4.52
C ALA A 1 8.25 7.53 5.75
N THR A 2 8.95 8.45 6.43
CA THR A 2 8.57 9.05 7.74
C THR A 2 7.09 9.37 7.95
N ALA A 3 6.43 10.07 7.02
CA ALA A 3 5.03 10.45 7.21
C ALA A 3 4.07 9.24 7.36
N ILE A 4 4.27 8.17 6.57
CA ILE A 4 3.45 6.95 6.68
C ILE A 4 3.76 6.24 7.99
N ASN A 5 5.04 6.13 8.34
CA ASN A 5 5.47 5.49 9.59
C ASN A 5 4.79 6.14 10.80
N THR A 6 4.89 7.48 10.92
CA THR A 6 4.26 8.23 12.00
C THR A 6 2.75 8.07 11.99
N ALA A 7 2.11 8.29 10.84
CA ALA A 7 0.66 8.20 10.75
C ALA A 7 0.11 6.82 11.12
N PHE A 8 0.77 5.74 10.72
CA PHE A 8 0.29 4.39 11.02
C PHE A 8 0.55 3.98 12.48
N VAL A 9 1.65 4.46 13.08
CA VAL A 9 1.88 4.31 14.53
C VAL A 9 0.81 5.06 15.34
N ASP A 10 0.46 6.27 14.93
CA ASP A 10 -0.58 7.08 15.59
C ASP A 10 -1.97 6.48 15.36
N ALA A 11 -2.23 5.92 14.17
CA ALA A 11 -3.48 5.24 13.83
C ALA A 11 -3.81 4.09 14.79
N ALA A 12 -2.79 3.43 15.33
CA ALA A 12 -2.96 2.33 16.26
C ALA A 12 -3.73 2.72 17.53
N GLU A 13 -3.71 3.99 17.94
CA GLU A 13 -4.52 4.48 19.08
C GLU A 13 -6.03 4.44 18.80
N PHE A 14 -6.42 4.55 17.53
CA PHE A 14 -7.81 4.56 17.08
C PHE A 14 -8.29 3.18 16.56
N LEU A 15 -7.40 2.19 16.55
CA LEU A 15 -7.65 0.83 16.06
C LEU A 15 -7.52 -0.23 17.16
N THR A 16 -7.51 0.17 18.43
CA THR A 16 -7.29 -0.74 19.57
C THR A 16 -8.31 -1.87 19.66
N ASP A 17 -9.56 -1.61 19.28
CA ASP A 17 -10.65 -2.59 19.20
C ASP A 17 -10.49 -3.60 18.05
N LEU A 18 -9.80 -3.23 16.98
CA LEU A 18 -9.58 -4.09 15.81
C LEU A 18 -8.21 -4.78 15.81
N TRP A 19 -7.26 -4.27 16.61
CA TRP A 19 -5.85 -4.67 16.53
C TRP A 19 -5.63 -6.17 16.67
N GLY A 20 -6.43 -6.85 17.50
CA GLY A 20 -6.33 -8.30 17.70
C GLY A 20 -6.60 -9.14 16.43
N GLY A 21 -7.27 -8.57 15.44
CA GLY A 21 -7.49 -9.19 14.13
C GLY A 21 -6.40 -8.88 13.10
N PHE A 22 -5.43 -8.01 13.41
CA PHE A 22 -4.40 -7.60 12.47
C PHE A 22 -3.11 -8.39 12.66
N ARG A 23 -2.56 -8.84 11.53
CA ARG A 23 -1.13 -9.14 11.41
C ARG A 23 -0.48 -7.99 10.63
N VAL A 24 0.40 -7.25 11.29
CA VAL A 24 1.05 -6.08 10.69
C VAL A 24 2.51 -6.39 10.39
N ILE A 25 2.89 -6.20 9.13
CA ILE A 25 4.27 -6.13 8.66
C ILE A 25 4.55 -4.67 8.28
N HIS A 26 5.53 -4.03 8.90
CA HIS A 26 5.83 -2.62 8.70
C HIS A 26 7.28 -2.42 8.29
N GLN A 27 7.49 -2.12 7.00
CA GLN A 27 8.80 -1.70 6.48
C GLN A 27 9.01 -0.20 6.69
N THR A 28 9.99 0.19 7.48
CA THR A 28 10.17 1.59 7.94
C THR A 28 11.20 2.38 7.13
N GLY A 29 12.14 1.69 6.47
CA GLY A 29 13.43 2.25 6.10
C GLY A 29 14.40 2.32 7.30
N GLU A 30 15.70 2.29 7.03
CA GLU A 30 16.75 2.26 8.07
C GLU A 30 16.63 3.41 9.07
N GLN A 31 16.42 4.63 8.58
CA GLN A 31 16.37 5.84 9.42
C GLN A 31 15.20 5.82 10.42
N GLY A 32 14.08 5.15 10.08
CA GLY A 32 12.88 5.12 10.92
C GLY A 32 12.75 3.88 11.80
N TYR A 33 13.63 2.89 11.64
CA TYR A 33 13.46 1.55 12.21
C TYR A 33 13.36 1.57 13.74
N GLU A 34 14.38 2.10 14.42
CA GLU A 34 14.40 2.09 15.89
C GLU A 34 13.25 2.91 16.47
N GLN A 35 12.99 4.11 15.93
CA GLN A 35 11.91 4.98 16.41
C GLN A 35 10.53 4.30 16.33
N VAL A 36 10.22 3.64 15.21
CA VAL A 36 8.93 2.96 14.99
C VAL A 36 8.81 1.73 15.88
N LYS A 37 9.89 0.93 15.97
CA LYS A 37 9.94 -0.26 16.80
C LYS A 37 9.69 0.08 18.28
N GLU A 38 10.38 1.09 18.80
CA GLU A 38 10.19 1.58 20.17
C GLU A 38 8.77 2.13 20.40
N ALA A 39 8.18 2.80 19.40
CA ALA A 39 6.82 3.30 19.49
C ALA A 39 5.80 2.17 19.65
N TYR A 40 5.89 1.10 18.85
CA TYR A 40 5.03 -0.07 19.00
C TYR A 40 5.25 -0.80 20.33
N GLN A 41 6.50 -0.93 20.78
CA GLN A 41 6.82 -1.53 22.08
C GLN A 41 6.19 -0.76 23.25
N ARG A 42 6.29 0.58 23.27
CA ARG A 42 5.65 1.43 24.30
C ARG A 42 4.14 1.27 24.32
N LYS A 43 3.52 1.13 23.14
CA LYS A 43 2.08 0.87 22.99
C LYS A 43 1.68 -0.60 23.29
N LYS A 44 2.66 -1.48 23.53
CA LYS A 44 2.48 -2.94 23.75
C LYS A 44 1.78 -3.64 22.58
N LEU A 45 2.03 -3.16 21.37
CA LEU A 45 1.46 -3.70 20.14
C LEU A 45 2.43 -4.68 19.49
N LYS A 46 1.93 -5.84 19.05
CA LYS A 46 2.72 -6.80 18.29
C LYS A 46 2.71 -6.41 16.81
N VAL A 47 3.88 -6.07 16.27
CA VAL A 47 4.12 -5.73 14.87
C VAL A 47 5.44 -6.33 14.42
N GLU A 48 5.47 -6.86 13.20
CA GLU A 48 6.70 -7.28 12.55
C GLU A 48 7.33 -6.06 11.86
N VAL A 49 8.33 -5.45 12.51
CA VAL A 49 8.99 -4.23 12.01
C VAL A 49 10.28 -4.61 11.30
N HIS A 50 10.47 -4.11 10.08
CA HIS A 50 11.65 -4.33 9.26
C HIS A 50 12.22 -2.99 8.78
N SER A 51 13.55 -2.83 8.77
CA SER A 51 14.16 -1.68 8.09
C SER A 51 14.02 -1.82 6.57
N PHE A 52 14.14 -3.04 6.06
CA PHE A 52 13.99 -3.43 4.66
C PHE A 52 13.48 -4.87 4.56
N ILE A 53 12.60 -5.15 3.60
CA ILE A 53 12.06 -6.48 3.32
C ILE A 53 12.69 -6.98 2.02
N GLU A 54 13.50 -8.03 2.09
CA GLU A 54 14.14 -8.62 0.91
C GLU A 54 13.15 -9.39 0.03
N ASP A 55 12.27 -10.18 0.66
CA ASP A 55 11.24 -10.96 -0.03
C ASP A 55 9.89 -10.24 0.00
N MET A 56 9.79 -9.19 -0.81
CA MET A 56 8.55 -8.42 -0.98
C MET A 56 7.42 -9.27 -1.59
N ALA A 57 7.74 -10.30 -2.37
CA ALA A 57 6.73 -11.17 -2.97
C ALA A 57 5.99 -11.98 -1.90
N SER A 58 6.72 -12.55 -0.94
CA SER A 58 6.11 -13.22 0.22
C SER A 58 5.31 -12.24 1.10
N ALA A 59 5.82 -11.02 1.31
CA ALA A 59 5.10 -10.01 2.08
C ALA A 59 3.78 -9.61 1.41
N TYR A 60 3.79 -9.36 0.10
CA TYR A 60 2.59 -9.08 -0.68
C TYR A 60 1.63 -10.26 -0.73
N GLY A 61 2.14 -11.49 -0.91
CA GLY A 61 1.30 -12.70 -0.93
C GLY A 61 0.61 -13.02 0.40
N ALA A 62 1.09 -12.45 1.51
CA ALA A 62 0.49 -12.59 2.83
C ALA A 62 -0.42 -11.42 3.23
N ALA A 63 -0.52 -10.36 2.42
CA ALA A 63 -1.24 -9.14 2.75
C ALA A 63 -2.64 -9.12 2.13
N ASP A 64 -3.62 -8.66 2.90
CA ASP A 64 -4.96 -8.32 2.38
C ASP A 64 -5.06 -6.83 1.99
N LEU A 65 -4.24 -5.98 2.61
CA LEU A 65 -4.22 -4.54 2.42
C LEU A 65 -2.77 -4.01 2.48
N VAL A 66 -2.41 -3.17 1.51
CA VAL A 66 -1.10 -2.51 1.46
C VAL A 66 -1.23 -1.00 1.70
N ILE A 67 -0.36 -0.43 2.53
CA ILE A 67 -0.28 1.02 2.75
C ILE A 67 1.10 1.48 2.30
N CYS A 68 1.17 2.29 1.24
CA CYS A 68 2.46 2.63 0.63
C CYS A 68 2.46 3.99 -0.08
N ARG A 69 3.61 4.33 -0.68
CA ARG A 69 3.74 5.45 -1.61
C ARG A 69 3.16 5.08 -2.98
N ALA A 70 2.68 6.09 -3.69
CA ALA A 70 2.15 5.95 -5.05
C ALA A 70 3.26 5.97 -6.13
N GLY A 71 4.37 5.27 -5.88
CA GLY A 71 5.47 5.12 -6.84
C GLY A 71 5.08 4.16 -7.97
N ALA A 72 5.61 4.38 -9.17
CA ALA A 72 5.28 3.56 -10.34
C ALA A 72 5.56 2.06 -10.12
N THR A 73 6.71 1.72 -9.53
CA THR A 73 7.07 0.33 -9.20
C THR A 73 6.09 -0.28 -8.19
N SER A 74 5.79 0.42 -7.09
CA SER A 74 4.86 -0.07 -6.07
C SER A 74 3.46 -0.29 -6.65
N ILE A 75 2.99 0.60 -7.51
CA ILE A 75 1.70 0.45 -8.18
C ILE A 75 1.69 -0.75 -9.13
N ALA A 76 2.76 -0.95 -9.90
CA ALA A 76 2.88 -2.11 -10.79
C ALA A 76 2.86 -3.42 -9.98
N GLU A 77 3.57 -3.49 -8.86
CA GLU A 77 3.56 -4.65 -7.98
C GLU A 77 2.17 -4.89 -7.37
N ILE A 78 1.58 -3.88 -6.73
CA ILE A 78 0.26 -3.99 -6.07
C ILE A 78 -0.81 -4.48 -7.03
N THR A 79 -0.82 -3.94 -8.25
CA THR A 79 -1.79 -4.32 -9.28
C THR A 79 -1.51 -5.70 -9.85
N ALA A 80 -0.24 -6.13 -9.93
CA ALA A 80 0.12 -7.49 -10.32
C ALA A 80 -0.30 -8.54 -9.28
N PHE A 81 -0.20 -8.23 -7.98
CA PHE A 81 -0.70 -9.07 -6.89
C PHE A 81 -2.22 -8.92 -6.65
N GLY A 82 -2.88 -7.93 -7.27
CA GLY A 82 -4.30 -7.66 -7.08
C GLY A 82 -4.65 -7.24 -5.66
N LEU A 83 -3.79 -6.44 -5.02
CA LEU A 83 -3.95 -6.06 -3.61
C LEU A 83 -4.76 -4.76 -3.46
N ALA A 84 -5.70 -4.75 -2.53
CA ALA A 84 -6.29 -3.51 -2.06
C ALA A 84 -5.20 -2.63 -1.43
N SER A 85 -5.27 -1.33 -1.67
CA SER A 85 -4.24 -0.41 -1.19
C SER A 85 -4.74 0.95 -0.73
N ILE A 86 -4.04 1.50 0.26
CA ILE A 86 -4.10 2.90 0.66
C ILE A 86 -2.81 3.57 0.16
N LEU A 87 -2.95 4.47 -0.80
CA LEU A 87 -1.84 5.16 -1.44
C LEU A 87 -1.65 6.55 -0.82
N VAL A 88 -0.43 6.85 -0.42
CA VAL A 88 -0.03 8.17 0.10
C VAL A 88 1.03 8.76 -0.81
N PRO A 89 0.67 9.55 -1.84
CA PRO A 89 1.63 10.18 -2.73
C PRO A 89 2.69 10.99 -1.98
N TYR A 90 3.92 10.93 -2.46
CA TYR A 90 4.97 11.82 -1.97
C TYR A 90 4.82 13.21 -2.62
N PRO A 91 4.60 14.28 -1.84
CA PRO A 91 4.24 15.60 -2.39
C PRO A 91 5.38 16.30 -3.12
N PHE A 92 6.64 15.87 -2.91
CA PHE A 92 7.83 16.45 -3.56
C PHE A 92 8.37 15.55 -4.67
N ALA A 93 7.55 14.65 -5.23
CA ALA A 93 7.94 13.90 -6.42
C ALA A 93 8.01 14.86 -7.62
N SER A 94 9.02 14.69 -8.49
CA SER A 94 9.13 15.45 -9.74
C SER A 94 7.81 15.40 -10.52
N ASP A 95 7.39 16.56 -11.05
CA ASP A 95 6.15 16.82 -11.79
C ASP A 95 4.85 16.26 -11.20
N ASN A 96 4.78 16.03 -9.88
CA ASN A 96 3.62 15.46 -9.20
C ASN A 96 3.18 14.07 -9.70
N HIS A 97 4.10 13.30 -10.30
CA HIS A 97 3.76 12.00 -10.92
C HIS A 97 3.19 10.99 -9.92
N GLN A 98 3.57 11.04 -8.63
CA GLN A 98 2.99 10.12 -7.64
C GLN A 98 1.52 10.43 -7.34
N GLU A 99 1.10 11.69 -7.31
CA GLU A 99 -0.33 12.00 -7.12
C GLU A 99 -1.13 11.56 -8.34
N VAL A 100 -0.61 11.82 -9.55
CA VAL A 100 -1.24 11.36 -10.80
C VAL A 100 -1.41 9.85 -10.79
N ASN A 101 -0.35 9.09 -10.48
CA ASN A 101 -0.43 7.64 -10.43
C ASN A 101 -1.47 7.15 -9.40
N GLY A 102 -1.47 7.73 -8.19
CA GLY A 102 -2.42 7.37 -7.15
C GLY A 102 -3.86 7.70 -7.54
N ARG A 103 -4.08 8.85 -8.19
CA ARG A 103 -5.39 9.29 -8.69
C ARG A 103 -5.92 8.33 -9.75
N CYS A 104 -5.08 7.86 -10.67
CA CYS A 104 -5.48 6.88 -11.68
C CYS A 104 -6.05 5.59 -11.07
N LEU A 105 -5.44 5.08 -9.99
CA LEU A 105 -5.93 3.89 -9.29
C LEU A 105 -7.20 4.19 -8.49
N GLU A 106 -7.24 5.34 -7.79
CA GLU A 106 -8.41 5.76 -7.03
C GLU A 106 -9.65 5.94 -7.92
N GLU A 107 -9.52 6.61 -9.07
CA GLU A 107 -10.60 6.82 -10.04
C GLU A 107 -11.08 5.50 -10.67
N ALA A 108 -10.20 4.52 -10.81
CA ALA A 108 -10.54 3.17 -11.25
C ALA A 108 -11.19 2.31 -10.13
N GLY A 109 -11.31 2.83 -8.90
CA GLY A 109 -11.78 2.08 -7.74
C GLY A 109 -10.78 1.00 -7.28
N ALA A 110 -9.52 1.08 -7.70
CA ALA A 110 -8.45 0.12 -7.44
C ALA A 110 -7.61 0.45 -6.20
N ALA A 111 -7.80 1.62 -5.60
CA ALA A 111 -7.14 2.03 -4.36
C ALA A 111 -7.93 3.13 -3.65
N VAL A 112 -7.58 3.40 -2.39
CA VAL A 112 -7.95 4.63 -1.68
C VAL A 112 -6.73 5.54 -1.65
N MET A 113 -6.86 6.83 -2.00
CA MET A 113 -5.74 7.76 -1.92
C MET A 113 -5.91 8.74 -0.75
N ILE A 114 -4.82 8.95 0.00
CA ILE A 114 -4.74 9.96 1.05
C ILE A 114 -3.59 10.90 0.72
N ILE A 115 -3.93 12.16 0.43
CA ILE A 115 -2.92 13.21 0.23
C ILE A 115 -2.16 13.44 1.54
N GLN A 116 -0.83 13.48 1.48
CA GLN A 116 0.04 13.53 2.66
C GLN A 116 -0.30 14.69 3.60
N ASP A 117 -0.70 15.85 3.08
CA ASP A 117 -1.06 17.02 3.90
C ASP A 117 -2.30 16.79 4.78
N ARG A 118 -3.14 15.81 4.42
CA ARG A 118 -4.30 15.38 5.20
C ARG A 118 -4.03 14.12 6.01
N LEU A 119 -2.83 13.54 5.89
CA LEU A 119 -2.47 12.29 6.54
C LEU A 119 -2.25 12.53 8.03
N THR A 120 -3.18 12.03 8.84
CA THR A 120 -3.08 11.98 10.30
C THR A 120 -3.33 10.55 10.77
N GLY A 121 -2.97 10.25 12.02
CA GLY A 121 -3.30 8.94 12.62
C GLY A 121 -4.79 8.61 12.55
N ARG A 122 -5.66 9.61 12.79
CA ARG A 122 -7.12 9.43 12.69
C ARG A 122 -7.58 9.13 11.26
N VAL A 123 -7.11 9.90 10.28
CA VAL A 123 -7.47 9.70 8.87
C VAL A 123 -6.98 8.33 8.37
N MET A 124 -5.76 7.93 8.75
CA MET A 124 -5.23 6.61 8.46
C MET A 124 -6.08 5.50 9.10
N ALA A 125 -6.44 5.65 10.37
CA ALA A 125 -7.26 4.69 11.08
C ALA A 125 -8.66 4.54 10.48
N ASP A 126 -9.31 5.65 10.13
CA ASP A 126 -10.64 5.64 9.50
C ASP A 126 -10.59 4.94 8.14
N ALA A 127 -9.53 5.17 7.35
CA ALA A 127 -9.33 4.49 6.08
C ALA A 127 -9.13 2.97 6.27
N VAL A 128 -8.25 2.55 7.17
CA VAL A 128 -8.03 1.12 7.49
C VAL A 128 -9.32 0.47 7.99
N ARG A 129 -10.02 1.11 8.93
CA ARG A 129 -11.28 0.62 9.50
C ARG A 129 -12.32 0.39 8.42
N SER A 130 -12.39 1.25 7.39
CA SER A 130 -13.36 1.08 6.30
C SER A 130 -13.22 -0.25 5.55
N PHE A 131 -12.02 -0.83 5.49
CA PHE A 131 -11.79 -2.16 4.92
C PHE A 131 -12.14 -3.31 5.89
N CYS A 132 -12.06 -3.07 7.20
CA CYS A 132 -12.35 -4.08 8.20
C CYS A 132 -13.86 -4.24 8.46
N THR A 133 -14.61 -3.13 8.37
CA THR A 133 -16.07 -3.14 8.60
C THR A 133 -16.87 -3.57 7.39
N ASP A 134 -16.25 -3.55 6.20
CA ASP A 134 -16.86 -3.94 4.93
C ASP A 134 -15.92 -4.88 4.18
N GLY A 135 -16.09 -6.19 4.44
CA GLY A 135 -15.27 -7.22 3.82
C GLY A 135 -15.46 -7.35 2.30
N GLU A 136 -16.57 -6.83 1.75
CA GLU A 136 -16.78 -6.82 0.30
C GLU A 136 -15.98 -5.69 -0.36
N ARG A 137 -15.88 -4.53 0.30
CA ARG A 137 -15.05 -3.41 -0.16
C ARG A 137 -13.60 -3.81 -0.44
N LEU A 138 -12.99 -4.60 0.44
CA LEU A 138 -11.61 -5.08 0.24
C LEU A 138 -11.50 -5.93 -1.03
N LYS A 139 -12.43 -6.87 -1.23
CA LYS A 139 -12.47 -7.75 -2.41
C LYS A 139 -12.71 -6.97 -3.70
N GLU A 140 -13.63 -6.02 -3.69
CA GLU A 140 -13.94 -5.17 -4.84
C GLU A 140 -12.72 -4.36 -5.29
N ILE A 141 -12.05 -3.70 -4.33
CA ILE A 141 -10.85 -2.91 -4.61
C ILE A 141 -9.71 -3.82 -5.10
N SER A 142 -9.50 -5.00 -4.49
CA SER A 142 -8.53 -5.99 -4.96
C SER A 142 -8.79 -6.44 -6.39
N ALA A 143 -10.05 -6.74 -6.73
CA ALA A 143 -10.44 -7.13 -8.09
C ALA A 143 -10.17 -6.00 -9.09
N LYS A 144 -10.47 -4.74 -8.72
CA LYS A 144 -10.17 -3.56 -9.53
C LYS A 144 -8.69 -3.30 -9.69
N ALA A 145 -7.88 -3.53 -8.65
CA ALA A 145 -6.42 -3.45 -8.73
C ALA A 145 -5.86 -4.47 -9.73
N CYS A 146 -6.36 -5.70 -9.69
CA CYS A 146 -5.98 -6.75 -10.65
C CYS A 146 -6.38 -6.36 -12.09
N GLU A 147 -7.62 -5.87 -12.29
CA GLU A 147 -8.09 -5.39 -13.60
C GLU A 147 -7.22 -4.25 -14.14
N PHE A 148 -6.87 -3.29 -13.27
CA PHE A 148 -6.04 -2.14 -13.62
C PHE A 148 -4.63 -2.55 -14.07
N GLY A 149 -4.02 -3.53 -13.38
CA GLY A 149 -2.69 -4.05 -13.71
C GLY A 149 -2.59 -4.72 -15.08
N ARG A 150 -3.74 -4.99 -15.73
CA ARG A 150 -3.85 -5.65 -17.03
C ARG A 150 -2.96 -6.90 -17.06
N PRO A 151 -3.32 -7.99 -16.35
CA PRO A 151 -2.46 -9.17 -16.18
C PRO A 151 -1.99 -9.81 -17.51
N GLY A 152 -2.64 -9.52 -18.64
CA GLY A 152 -2.22 -9.92 -19.98
C GLY A 152 -1.30 -8.93 -20.73
N ALA A 153 -1.04 -7.72 -20.22
CA ALA A 153 -0.29 -6.68 -20.92
C ALA A 153 1.19 -7.05 -21.10
N ALA A 154 1.84 -7.61 -20.08
CA ALA A 154 3.22 -8.08 -20.21
C ALA A 154 3.35 -9.22 -21.23
N LYS A 155 2.40 -10.16 -21.23
CA LYS A 155 2.32 -11.24 -22.22
C LYS A 155 2.10 -10.69 -23.63
N ARG A 156 1.22 -9.71 -23.78
CA ARG A 156 0.91 -9.08 -25.07
C ARG A 156 2.06 -8.25 -25.62
N ILE A 157 2.80 -7.53 -24.77
CA ILE A 157 4.03 -6.83 -25.19
C ILE A 157 5.07 -7.85 -25.67
N ALA A 158 5.26 -8.96 -24.94
CA ALA A 158 6.17 -10.01 -25.38
C ALA A 158 5.74 -10.65 -26.71
N GLU A 159 4.45 -10.91 -26.90
CA GLU A 159 3.88 -11.39 -28.17
C GLU A 159 4.07 -10.38 -29.31
N ASP A 160 3.84 -9.08 -29.07
CA ASP A 160 4.04 -8.02 -30.05
C ASP A 160 5.52 -7.92 -30.47
N PHE A 161 6.46 -7.99 -29.52
CA PHE A 161 7.90 -8.02 -29.81
C PHE A 161 8.32 -9.26 -30.63
N VAL A 162 7.79 -10.44 -30.30
CA VAL A 162 8.07 -11.67 -31.06
C VAL A 162 7.46 -11.58 -32.47
N SER A 163 6.29 -10.96 -32.62
CA SER A 163 5.68 -10.76 -33.94
C SER A 163 6.47 -9.80 -34.84
N LEU A 164 7.09 -8.76 -34.26
CA LEU A 164 7.93 -7.78 -34.95
C LEU A 164 9.31 -8.34 -35.35
N LEU A 165 9.81 -9.34 -34.62
CA LEU A 165 11.06 -10.05 -34.96
C LEU A 165 10.84 -11.21 -35.94
N GLY A 166 9.58 -11.61 -36.16
CA GLY A 166 9.18 -12.68 -37.08
C GLY A 166 8.66 -12.18 -38.44
N SER A 167 8.72 -10.87 -38.70
CA SER A 167 8.34 -10.21 -39.97
C SER A 167 9.53 -9.67 -40.73
#